data_AF-A0A5J6V7W6-F1
#
_entry.id   AF-A0A5J6V7W6-F1
#
_cell.length_a   1.000
_cell.length_b   1.000
_cell.length_c   1.000
_cell.angle_alpha   90.00
_cell.angle_beta   90.00
_cell.angle_gamma   90.00
#
_symmetry.space_group_name_H-M   'P 1'
#
loop_
_entity.id
_entity.type
_entity.pdbx_description
1 polymer ?
#
loop_
_entity_poly.entity_id
_entity_poly.type
_entity_poly.pdbx_seq_one_letter_code
_entity_poly.pdbx_strand_id
1 'polypeptide(L)'
;MTVLIDPPAWAAHGRLFSHLASDTSLEELHEIARRAGMPPQAFEGDHYDVPQERYADAVAAGAVPVSAGELARRLRDSGLRFRKRRGERPLERRRNGLEWIPGDHVVEVVASPLEPPSSAGAAVVLVTTADLLLLVRNTSRAGWAAPGGKRDPGESVRQAAVRELQEEVGLGLDPGRLTPVGYQRIVFPTQAAAPPPWDQINHLAVFGVQLPAPEPLRPDPVEIAEAEWVSWTEVERRTGTQVFWPLLARWRDRPVDR
;
A
#
# COMPACT_ATOMS: atom_id res chain seq x y z
N MET A 1 -19.40 -17.88 -9.25
CA MET A 1 -18.47 -17.50 -8.17
C MET A 1 -17.62 -18.72 -7.94
N THR A 2 -16.33 -18.62 -8.23
CA THR A 2 -15.45 -19.79 -8.26
C THR A 2 -14.07 -19.42 -7.75
N VAL A 3 -13.64 -20.05 -6.67
CA VAL A 3 -12.22 -20.08 -6.32
C VAL A 3 -11.56 -21.20 -7.12
N LEU A 4 -10.49 -20.86 -7.82
CA LEU A 4 -9.79 -21.67 -8.79
C LEU A 4 -8.43 -22.06 -8.21
N ILE A 5 -7.99 -23.29 -8.48
CA ILE A 5 -6.65 -23.75 -8.13
C ILE A 5 -5.98 -24.45 -9.32
N ASP A 6 -4.72 -24.12 -9.60
CA ASP A 6 -3.92 -24.82 -10.61
C ASP A 6 -3.15 -26.02 -10.02
N PRO A 7 -2.74 -27.02 -10.82
CA PRO A 7 -1.93 -28.13 -10.30
C PRO A 7 -0.58 -27.66 -9.75
N PRO A 8 -0.02 -28.31 -8.72
CA PRO A 8 1.29 -27.95 -8.19
C PRO A 8 2.36 -28.07 -9.28
N ALA A 9 3.00 -26.95 -9.63
CA ALA A 9 3.96 -26.90 -10.74
C ALA A 9 5.12 -25.94 -10.49
N TRP A 10 4.92 -24.90 -9.67
CA TRP A 10 5.95 -23.91 -9.39
C TRP A 10 6.87 -24.38 -8.26
N ALA A 11 8.16 -24.52 -8.54
CA ALA A 11 9.14 -24.98 -7.57
C ALA A 11 9.78 -23.81 -6.80
N ALA A 12 9.67 -23.82 -5.47
CA ALA A 12 10.42 -22.93 -4.58
C ALA A 12 10.61 -23.56 -3.20
N HIS A 13 11.65 -23.14 -2.48
CA HIS A 13 11.91 -23.63 -1.11
C HIS A 13 11.89 -25.18 -0.97
N GLY A 14 12.28 -25.91 -2.01
CA GLY A 14 12.29 -27.38 -2.02
C GLY A 14 10.91 -28.05 -2.14
N ARG A 15 9.86 -27.32 -2.53
CA ARG A 15 8.49 -27.82 -2.69
C ARG A 15 7.83 -27.27 -3.95
N LEU A 16 6.78 -27.94 -4.43
CA LEU A 16 5.92 -27.41 -5.47
C LEU A 16 4.78 -26.60 -4.86
N PHE A 17 4.27 -25.63 -5.60
CA PHE A 17 3.11 -24.85 -5.24
C PHE A 17 2.12 -24.74 -6.39
N SER A 18 0.87 -24.54 -5.97
CA SER A 18 -0.27 -24.09 -6.75
C SER A 18 -0.58 -22.63 -6.42
N HIS A 19 -1.30 -21.97 -7.31
CA HIS A 19 -1.95 -20.69 -7.07
C HIS A 19 -3.44 -20.93 -6.83
N LEU A 20 -3.96 -20.33 -5.77
CA LEU A 20 -5.38 -20.30 -5.45
C LEU A 20 -5.89 -18.87 -5.60
N ALA A 21 -6.85 -18.64 -6.49
CA ALA A 21 -7.37 -17.31 -6.80
C ALA A 21 -8.88 -17.32 -7.00
N SER A 22 -9.54 -16.17 -6.85
CA SER A 22 -10.94 -15.99 -7.26
C SER A 22 -11.02 -15.14 -8.51
N ASP A 23 -12.01 -15.38 -9.35
CA ASP A 23 -12.36 -14.54 -10.49
C ASP A 23 -13.51 -13.56 -10.18
N THR A 24 -14.02 -13.56 -8.94
CA THR A 24 -15.15 -12.71 -8.54
C THR A 24 -15.02 -12.04 -7.18
N SER A 25 -14.40 -12.67 -6.19
CA SER A 25 -14.41 -12.18 -4.80
C SER A 25 -13.15 -12.57 -4.01
N LEU A 26 -12.46 -11.56 -3.44
CA LEU A 26 -11.37 -11.79 -2.49
C LEU A 26 -11.89 -12.35 -1.16
N GLU A 27 -13.10 -11.99 -0.74
CA GLU A 27 -13.71 -12.52 0.50
C GLU A 27 -13.90 -14.04 0.41
N GLU A 28 -14.45 -14.52 -0.71
CA GLU A 28 -14.62 -15.95 -0.97
C GLU A 28 -13.27 -16.68 -1.05
N LEU A 29 -12.26 -16.04 -1.67
CA LEU A 29 -10.90 -16.55 -1.70
C LEU A 29 -10.32 -16.73 -0.28
N HIS A 30 -10.46 -15.71 0.58
CA HIS A 30 -9.98 -15.78 1.96
C HIS A 30 -10.73 -16.85 2.77
N GLU A 31 -12.03 -17.03 2.54
CA GLU A 31 -12.80 -18.07 3.21
C GLU A 31 -12.32 -19.48 2.82
N ILE A 32 -12.14 -19.73 1.52
CA ILE A 32 -11.63 -21.03 1.03
C ILE A 32 -10.20 -21.27 1.51
N ALA A 33 -9.33 -20.27 1.44
CA ALA A 33 -7.97 -20.36 1.93
C ALA A 33 -7.92 -20.69 3.43
N ARG A 34 -8.75 -20.04 4.26
CA ARG A 34 -8.87 -20.32 5.70
C ARG A 34 -9.34 -21.76 5.95
N ARG A 35 -10.34 -22.24 5.22
CA ARG A 35 -10.83 -23.63 5.32
C ARG A 35 -9.77 -24.65 4.90
N ALA A 36 -8.93 -24.31 3.94
CA ALA A 36 -7.79 -25.09 3.50
C ALA A 36 -6.57 -25.00 4.45
N GLY A 37 -6.67 -24.28 5.57
CA GLY A 37 -5.58 -24.12 6.53
C GLY A 37 -4.44 -23.22 6.04
N MET A 38 -4.69 -22.34 5.07
CA MET A 38 -3.71 -21.39 4.57
C MET A 38 -3.53 -20.23 5.54
N PRO A 39 -2.28 -19.85 5.88
CA PRO A 39 -2.03 -18.69 6.72
C PRO A 39 -2.34 -17.40 5.96
N PRO A 40 -2.88 -16.34 6.61
CA PRO A 40 -3.14 -15.06 5.95
C PRO A 40 -1.91 -14.44 5.26
N GLN A 41 -0.70 -14.73 5.77
CA GLN A 41 0.56 -14.24 5.23
C GLN A 41 0.95 -14.86 3.89
N ALA A 42 0.30 -15.95 3.46
CA ALA A 42 0.49 -16.54 2.14
C ALA A 42 -0.32 -15.83 1.04
N PHE A 43 -1.11 -14.81 1.39
CA PHE A 43 -1.83 -13.99 0.43
C PHE A 43 -0.92 -12.96 -0.23
N GLU A 44 -0.84 -13.02 -1.56
CA GLU A 44 0.04 -12.21 -2.39
C GLU A 44 -0.70 -11.06 -3.11
N GLY A 45 -1.83 -10.63 -2.54
CA GLY A 45 -2.61 -9.45 -2.96
C GLY A 45 -3.83 -9.78 -3.83
N ASP A 46 -3.79 -10.92 -4.52
CA ASP A 46 -4.89 -11.41 -5.36
C ASP A 46 -4.99 -12.95 -5.46
N HIS A 47 -4.02 -13.67 -4.90
CA HIS A 47 -3.99 -15.12 -4.84
C HIS A 47 -3.24 -15.59 -3.60
N TYR A 48 -3.35 -16.89 -3.29
CA TYR A 48 -2.51 -17.59 -2.33
C TYR A 48 -1.55 -18.54 -3.04
N ASP A 49 -0.31 -18.57 -2.58
CA ASP A 49 0.64 -19.64 -2.93
C ASP A 49 0.40 -20.85 -2.03
N VAL A 50 -0.22 -21.90 -2.59
CA VAL A 50 -0.62 -23.10 -1.88
C VAL A 50 0.48 -24.16 -2.03
N PRO A 51 1.13 -24.60 -0.94
CA PRO A 51 2.11 -25.68 -1.03
C PRO A 51 1.42 -26.99 -1.45
N GLN A 52 2.10 -27.83 -2.22
CA GLN A 52 1.53 -29.06 -2.80
C GLN A 52 0.78 -29.95 -1.79
N GLU A 53 1.23 -29.98 -0.53
CA GLU A 53 0.63 -30.78 0.55
C GLU A 53 -0.76 -30.28 0.96
N ARG A 54 -1.11 -29.03 0.62
CA ARG A 54 -2.41 -28.38 0.89
C ARG A 54 -3.33 -28.36 -0.34
N TYR A 55 -2.88 -28.89 -1.48
CA TYR A 55 -3.69 -28.91 -2.70
C TYR A 55 -5.02 -29.64 -2.50
N ALA A 56 -4.97 -30.84 -1.91
CA ALA A 56 -6.16 -31.63 -1.64
C ALA A 56 -7.10 -30.93 -0.64
N ASP A 57 -6.55 -30.24 0.36
CA ASP A 57 -7.32 -29.48 1.35
C ASP A 57 -8.05 -28.30 0.69
N ALA A 58 -7.41 -27.60 -0.26
CA ALA A 58 -8.04 -26.53 -1.02
C ALA A 58 -9.21 -27.02 -1.89
N VAL A 59 -9.03 -28.16 -2.57
CA VAL A 59 -10.11 -28.79 -3.36
C VAL A 59 -11.25 -29.24 -2.46
N ALA A 60 -10.95 -29.87 -1.31
CA ALA A 60 -11.95 -30.27 -0.33
C ALA A 60 -12.70 -29.06 0.28
N ALA A 61 -12.04 -27.91 0.39
CA ALA A 61 -12.64 -26.65 0.83
C ALA A 61 -13.54 -25.99 -0.25
N GLY A 62 -13.57 -26.53 -1.48
CA GLY A 62 -14.41 -26.06 -2.57
C GLY A 62 -13.68 -25.32 -3.70
N ALA A 63 -12.34 -25.33 -3.71
CA ALA A 63 -11.58 -24.82 -4.86
C ALA A 63 -11.76 -25.72 -6.08
N VAL A 64 -11.97 -25.12 -7.25
CA VAL A 64 -12.16 -25.82 -8.53
C VAL A 64 -10.83 -25.95 -9.26
N PRO A 65 -10.35 -27.18 -9.52
CA PRO A 65 -9.15 -27.39 -10.32
C PRO A 65 -9.29 -26.86 -11.75
N VAL A 66 -8.33 -26.06 -12.20
CA VAL A 66 -8.22 -25.55 -13.59
C VAL A 66 -6.76 -25.55 -14.03
N SER A 67 -6.47 -25.31 -15.31
CA SER A 67 -5.07 -25.10 -15.72
C SER A 67 -4.53 -23.75 -15.24
N ALA A 68 -3.21 -23.64 -15.05
CA ALA A 68 -2.56 -22.38 -14.71
C ALA A 68 -2.87 -21.25 -15.72
N GLY A 69 -2.95 -21.61 -17.01
CA GLY A 69 -3.33 -20.67 -18.07
C GLY A 69 -4.76 -20.14 -17.92
N GLU A 70 -5.70 -21.02 -17.57
CA GLU A 70 -7.09 -20.64 -17.33
C GLU A 70 -7.24 -19.78 -16.07
N LEU A 71 -6.61 -20.18 -14.96
CA LEU A 71 -6.59 -19.39 -13.73
C LEU A 71 -6.05 -17.98 -13.98
N ALA A 72 -4.88 -17.89 -14.62
CA ALA A 72 -4.25 -16.61 -14.91
C ALA A 72 -5.12 -15.74 -15.83
N ARG A 73 -5.82 -16.34 -16.81
CA ARG A 73 -6.74 -15.62 -17.69
C ARG A 73 -7.94 -15.07 -16.92
N ARG A 74 -8.64 -15.90 -16.15
CA ARG A 74 -9.80 -15.46 -15.37
C ARG A 74 -9.45 -14.42 -14.31
N LEU A 75 -8.31 -14.57 -13.65
CA LEU A 75 -7.82 -13.56 -12.71
C LEU A 75 -7.55 -12.21 -13.39
N ARG A 76 -6.97 -12.21 -14.60
CA ARG A 76 -6.81 -10.97 -15.37
C ARG A 76 -8.15 -10.35 -15.74
N ASP A 77 -9.09 -11.15 -16.23
CA ASP A 77 -10.40 -10.70 -16.70
C ASP A 77 -11.30 -10.22 -15.56
N SER A 78 -11.05 -10.68 -14.32
CA SER A 78 -11.82 -10.30 -13.13
C SER A 78 -11.60 -8.87 -12.62
N GLY A 79 -10.49 -8.22 -13.03
CA GLY A 79 -10.05 -6.96 -12.42
C GLY A 79 -9.52 -7.07 -10.98
N LEU A 80 -9.38 -8.29 -10.44
CA LEU A 80 -8.79 -8.55 -9.12
C LEU A 80 -7.27 -8.64 -9.16
N ARG A 81 -6.65 -8.77 -10.34
CA ARG A 81 -5.19 -8.93 -10.47
C ARG A 81 -4.42 -7.77 -9.82
N PHE A 82 -3.65 -8.08 -8.79
CA PHE A 82 -2.77 -7.16 -8.09
C PHE A 82 -1.35 -7.22 -8.66
N ARG A 83 -0.88 -6.12 -9.28
CA ARG A 83 0.47 -6.08 -9.87
C ARG A 83 1.50 -5.60 -8.86
N LYS A 84 2.64 -6.27 -8.75
CA LYS A 84 3.75 -5.84 -7.90
C LYS A 84 5.10 -6.20 -8.49
N ARG A 85 6.14 -5.46 -8.10
CA ARG A 85 7.55 -5.75 -8.38
C ARG A 85 8.06 -6.80 -7.41
N ARG A 86 9.14 -7.49 -7.78
CA ARG A 86 9.81 -8.45 -6.90
C ARG A 86 10.30 -7.75 -5.63
N GLY A 87 10.03 -8.35 -4.46
CA GLY A 87 10.39 -7.78 -3.16
C GLY A 87 9.32 -6.87 -2.55
N GLU A 88 8.28 -6.53 -3.30
CA GLU A 88 7.13 -5.78 -2.78
C GLU A 88 6.12 -6.67 -2.08
N ARG A 89 5.40 -6.08 -1.14
CA ARG A 89 4.34 -6.73 -0.37
C ARG A 89 3.03 -5.96 -0.51
N PRO A 90 1.95 -6.60 -0.97
CA PRO A 90 0.63 -6.02 -0.88
C PRO A 90 0.23 -5.96 0.59
N LEU A 91 -0.23 -4.80 1.03
CA LEU A 91 -0.70 -4.60 2.40
C LEU A 91 -2.21 -4.46 2.46
N GLU A 92 -2.80 -3.78 1.47
CA GLU A 92 -4.23 -3.53 1.45
C GLU A 92 -4.74 -3.27 0.03
N ARG A 93 -6.00 -3.63 -0.21
CA ARG A 93 -6.76 -3.27 -1.40
C ARG A 93 -8.14 -2.81 -0.96
N ARG A 94 -8.45 -1.52 -1.11
CA ARG A 94 -9.70 -0.92 -0.65
C ARG A 94 -10.44 -0.27 -1.81
N ARG A 95 -11.68 -0.70 -2.06
CA ARG A 95 -12.57 -0.03 -3.02
C ARG A 95 -13.09 1.26 -2.41
N ASN A 96 -13.05 2.36 -3.17
CA ASN A 96 -13.42 3.71 -2.76
C ASN A 96 -12.73 4.16 -1.46
N GLY A 97 -11.44 3.84 -1.33
CA GLY A 97 -10.66 4.11 -0.13
C GLY A 97 -10.23 5.57 0.06
N LEU A 98 -10.41 6.43 -0.95
CA LEU A 98 -10.10 7.86 -0.89
C LEU A 98 -11.37 8.68 -1.15
N GLU A 99 -11.92 9.27 -0.09
CA GLU A 99 -13.21 9.99 -0.13
C GLU A 99 -13.22 11.19 -1.09
N TRP A 100 -12.05 11.78 -1.36
CA TRP A 100 -11.91 12.94 -2.23
C TRP A 100 -11.80 12.58 -3.73
N ILE A 101 -11.71 11.30 -4.08
CA ILE A 101 -11.73 10.86 -5.49
C ILE A 101 -13.16 10.48 -5.85
N PRO A 102 -13.82 11.22 -6.76
CA PRO A 102 -15.17 10.88 -7.19
C PRO A 102 -15.15 9.61 -8.06
N GLY A 103 -16.22 8.82 -7.95
CA GLY A 103 -16.42 7.63 -8.77
C GLY A 103 -15.73 6.37 -8.25
N ASP A 104 -15.96 5.27 -8.97
CA ASP A 104 -15.45 3.96 -8.59
C ASP A 104 -13.94 3.88 -8.78
N HIS A 105 -13.24 3.58 -7.68
CA HIS A 105 -11.80 3.39 -7.69
C HIS A 105 -11.38 2.34 -6.67
N VAL A 106 -10.16 1.84 -6.81
CA VAL A 106 -9.51 0.93 -5.89
C VAL A 106 -8.18 1.55 -5.49
N VAL A 107 -7.89 1.52 -4.20
CA VAL A 107 -6.61 1.92 -3.64
C VAL A 107 -5.86 0.67 -3.24
N GLU A 108 -4.69 0.48 -3.81
CA GLU A 108 -3.79 -0.62 -3.51
C GLU A 108 -2.59 -0.07 -2.75
N VAL A 109 -2.33 -0.64 -1.58
CA VAL A 109 -1.25 -0.21 -0.69
C VAL A 109 -0.13 -1.22 -0.78
N VAL A 110 1.05 -0.76 -1.16
CA VAL A 110 2.22 -1.61 -1.45
C VAL A 110 3.38 -1.17 -0.58
N ALA A 111 3.86 -2.06 0.28
CA ALA A 111 5.16 -1.90 0.93
C ALA A 111 6.27 -2.25 -0.05
N SER A 112 7.26 -1.36 -0.17
CA SER A 112 8.36 -1.48 -1.12
C SER A 112 9.63 -0.88 -0.54
N PRO A 113 10.77 -1.61 -0.53
CA PRO A 113 12.08 -1.02 -0.26
C PRO A 113 12.67 -0.29 -1.48
N LEU A 114 12.04 -0.44 -2.66
CA LEU A 114 12.46 0.18 -3.91
C LEU A 114 11.91 1.61 -4.01
N GLU A 115 12.58 2.45 -4.80
CA GLU A 115 12.05 3.76 -5.18
C GLU A 115 10.60 3.66 -5.67
N PRO A 116 9.70 4.55 -5.21
CA PRO A 116 8.34 4.62 -5.70
C PRO A 116 8.28 4.83 -7.23
N PRO A 117 7.18 4.42 -7.89
CA PRO A 117 7.00 4.64 -9.32
C PRO A 117 7.18 6.11 -9.72
N SER A 118 7.79 6.35 -10.88
CA SER A 118 7.98 7.71 -11.42
C SER A 118 6.66 8.42 -11.77
N SER A 119 5.55 7.69 -11.87
CA SER A 119 4.19 8.24 -11.98
C SER A 119 3.59 8.69 -10.65
N ALA A 120 4.35 8.64 -9.55
CA ALA A 120 3.94 9.28 -8.30
C ALA A 120 3.89 10.80 -8.48
N GLY A 121 2.69 11.35 -8.47
CA GLY A 121 2.43 12.78 -8.57
C GLY A 121 2.25 13.46 -7.21
N ALA A 122 2.40 12.70 -6.13
CA ALA A 122 2.45 13.20 -4.76
C ALA A 122 3.38 12.33 -3.92
N ALA A 123 3.90 12.88 -2.83
CA ALA A 123 4.72 12.18 -1.86
C ALA A 123 4.39 12.62 -0.44
N VAL A 124 4.43 11.67 0.50
CA VAL A 124 4.35 11.94 1.94
C VAL A 124 5.57 11.37 2.67
N VAL A 125 5.89 11.97 3.82
CA VAL A 125 7.04 11.58 4.64
C VAL A 125 6.60 11.18 6.04
N LEU A 126 6.82 9.91 6.38
CA LEU A 126 6.73 9.41 7.75
C LEU A 126 7.96 9.88 8.53
N VAL A 127 7.86 11.04 9.16
CA VAL A 127 8.92 11.56 10.05
C VAL A 127 8.66 11.03 11.46
N THR A 128 9.63 10.27 11.97
CA THR A 128 9.51 9.55 13.24
C THR A 128 10.69 9.84 14.16
N THR A 129 10.49 9.68 15.46
CA THR A 129 11.54 9.47 16.45
C THR A 129 11.39 8.06 17.02
N ALA A 130 12.05 7.74 18.15
CA ALA A 130 11.81 6.47 18.83
C ALA A 130 10.33 6.23 19.17
N ASP A 131 9.64 7.27 19.69
CA ASP A 131 8.32 7.12 20.29
C ASP A 131 7.23 7.99 19.64
N LEU A 132 7.62 8.92 18.76
CA LEU A 132 6.73 9.93 18.18
C LEU A 132 6.73 9.86 16.66
N LEU A 133 5.61 10.25 16.06
CA LEU A 133 5.46 10.50 14.63
C LEU A 133 4.90 11.91 14.44
N LEU A 134 5.44 12.63 13.45
CA LEU A 134 4.94 13.93 13.07
C LEU A 134 3.64 13.80 12.28
N LEU A 135 2.57 14.41 12.77
CA LEU A 135 1.32 14.57 12.03
C LEU A 135 1.02 16.05 11.79
N VAL A 136 0.39 16.32 10.64
CA VAL A 136 -0.15 17.62 10.27
C VAL A 136 -1.66 17.54 10.06
N ARG A 137 -2.34 18.65 10.27
CA ARG A 137 -3.75 18.85 9.95
C ARG A 137 -3.87 20.03 9.00
N ASN A 138 -4.25 19.74 7.75
CA ASN A 138 -4.37 20.76 6.72
C ASN A 138 -5.62 21.62 6.94
N THR A 139 -5.60 22.89 6.51
CA THR A 139 -6.75 23.81 6.61
C THR A 139 -7.87 23.48 5.61
N SER A 140 -7.52 22.88 4.47
CA SER A 140 -8.44 22.54 3.37
C SER A 140 -8.97 21.10 3.39
N ARG A 141 -8.34 20.20 4.17
CA ARG A 141 -8.73 18.79 4.27
C ARG A 141 -9.00 18.41 5.72
N ALA A 142 -10.05 17.63 5.94
CA ALA A 142 -10.33 17.07 7.26
C ALA A 142 -9.35 15.93 7.59
N GLY A 143 -8.97 15.83 8.86
CA GLY A 143 -8.19 14.72 9.39
C GLY A 143 -6.69 14.99 9.54
N TRP A 144 -6.03 14.09 10.26
CA TRP A 144 -4.59 14.09 10.48
C TRP A 144 -3.89 13.19 9.46
N ALA A 145 -2.75 13.63 8.95
CA ALA A 145 -1.93 12.88 8.01
C ALA A 145 -0.43 13.13 8.26
N ALA A 146 0.41 12.33 7.61
CA ALA A 146 1.82 12.66 7.48
C ALA A 146 2.00 13.87 6.54
N PRO A 147 3.02 14.72 6.75
CA PRO A 147 3.30 15.85 5.87
C PRO A 147 3.61 15.40 4.44
N GLY A 148 3.23 16.22 3.47
CA GLY A 148 3.48 15.96 2.07
C GLY A 148 2.43 16.52 1.12
N GLY A 149 2.78 16.56 -0.16
CA GLY A 149 1.96 17.20 -1.16
C GLY A 149 2.30 16.76 -2.58
N LYS A 150 1.91 17.60 -3.54
CA LYS A 150 1.99 17.29 -4.95
C LYS A 150 3.42 17.47 -5.44
N ARG A 151 3.80 16.66 -6.42
CA ARG A 151 5.05 16.84 -7.14
C ARG A 151 4.89 17.93 -8.20
N ASP A 152 5.81 18.88 -8.20
CA ASP A 152 5.89 19.94 -9.20
C ASP A 152 6.57 19.48 -10.50
N PRO A 153 6.36 20.18 -11.62
CA PRO A 153 7.07 19.88 -12.86
C PRO A 153 8.58 20.05 -12.71
N GLY A 154 9.34 19.03 -13.13
CA GLY A 154 10.81 19.08 -13.20
C GLY A 154 11.53 18.59 -11.94
N GLU A 155 10.83 18.32 -10.84
CA GLU A 155 11.44 17.74 -9.65
C GLU A 155 11.24 16.20 -9.58
N SER A 156 12.13 15.54 -8.84
CA SER A 156 11.98 14.14 -8.45
C SER A 156 10.96 13.99 -7.33
N VAL A 157 10.42 12.78 -7.15
CA VAL A 157 9.46 12.47 -6.08
C VAL A 157 10.06 12.70 -4.69
N ARG A 158 11.38 12.50 -4.52
CA ARG A 158 12.09 12.78 -3.26
C ARG A 158 12.26 14.28 -3.01
N GLN A 159 12.52 15.06 -4.07
CA GLN A 159 12.59 16.52 -3.97
C GLN A 159 11.24 17.10 -3.54
N ALA A 160 10.14 16.62 -4.13
CA ALA A 160 8.79 16.97 -3.68
C ALA A 160 8.60 16.67 -2.19
N ALA A 161 8.95 15.46 -1.76
CA ALA A 161 8.79 15.02 -0.38
C ALA A 161 9.52 15.93 0.64
N VAL A 162 10.78 16.32 0.35
CA VAL A 162 11.53 17.21 1.26
C VAL A 162 11.12 18.67 1.14
N ARG A 163 10.69 19.13 -0.05
CA ARG A 163 10.17 20.48 -0.27
C ARG A 163 8.89 20.69 0.54
N GLU A 164 7.93 19.78 0.39
CA GLU A 164 6.65 19.81 1.12
C GLU A 164 6.88 19.75 2.64
N LEU A 165 7.81 18.91 3.10
CA LEU A 165 8.17 18.86 4.52
C LEU A 165 8.78 20.19 5.02
N GLN A 166 9.58 20.86 4.19
CA GLN A 166 10.15 22.17 4.51
C GLN A 166 9.10 23.28 4.48
N GLU A 167 8.18 23.25 3.53
CA GLU A 167 7.11 24.24 3.35
C GLU A 167 6.05 24.11 4.45
N GLU A 168 5.52 22.90 4.67
CA GLU A 168 4.42 22.67 5.60
C GLU A 168 4.81 22.85 7.06
N VAL A 169 6.03 22.44 7.46
CA VAL A 169 6.42 22.37 8.88
C VAL A 169 7.83 22.89 9.19
N GLY A 170 8.52 23.45 8.20
CA GLY A 170 9.83 24.05 8.39
C GLY A 170 11.00 23.06 8.55
N LEU A 171 10.79 21.76 8.31
CA LEU A 171 11.81 20.72 8.51
C LEU A 171 12.59 20.45 7.22
N GLY A 172 13.84 20.91 7.19
CA GLY A 172 14.74 20.73 6.05
C GLY A 172 15.52 19.42 6.12
N LEU A 173 15.40 18.58 5.09
CA LEU A 173 16.14 17.32 4.97
C LEU A 173 16.78 17.19 3.59
N ASP A 174 17.94 16.53 3.55
CA ASP A 174 18.51 16.07 2.29
C ASP A 174 17.65 14.92 1.71
N PRO A 175 17.30 14.96 0.40
CA PRO A 175 16.51 13.91 -0.25
C PRO A 175 17.07 12.49 -0.10
N GLY A 176 18.38 12.34 0.05
CA GLY A 176 19.07 11.07 0.25
C GLY A 176 18.88 10.45 1.63
N ARG A 177 18.42 11.23 2.62
CA ARG A 177 18.07 10.72 3.97
C ARG A 177 16.74 9.95 3.99
N LEU A 178 15.90 10.12 2.97
CA LEU A 178 14.61 9.45 2.90
C LEU A 178 14.77 7.97 2.55
N THR A 179 14.07 7.09 3.26
CA THR A 179 13.99 5.66 2.92
C THR A 179 12.65 5.37 2.22
N PRO A 180 12.63 4.60 1.11
CA PRO A 180 11.36 4.14 0.54
C PRO A 180 10.64 3.22 1.52
N VAL A 181 9.37 3.53 1.79
CA VAL A 181 8.48 2.71 2.62
C VAL A 181 7.52 1.93 1.74
N GLY A 182 7.02 2.59 0.70
CA GLY A 182 6.03 2.04 -0.20
C GLY A 182 5.34 3.09 -1.01
N TYR A 183 4.15 2.76 -1.50
CA TYR A 183 3.28 3.67 -2.21
C TYR A 183 1.83 3.20 -2.15
N GLN A 184 0.93 4.13 -2.43
CA GLN A 184 -0.44 3.81 -2.81
C GLN A 184 -0.56 3.88 -4.32
N ARG A 185 -1.31 2.95 -4.91
CA ARG A 185 -1.69 2.95 -6.32
C ARG A 185 -3.20 3.07 -6.43
N ILE A 186 -3.66 4.01 -7.23
CA ILE A 186 -5.08 4.24 -7.50
C ILE A 186 -5.41 3.58 -8.84
N VAL A 187 -6.41 2.72 -8.85
CA VAL A 187 -6.85 1.93 -10.00
C VAL A 187 -8.32 2.24 -10.27
N PHE A 188 -8.68 2.54 -11.52
CA PHE A 188 -10.05 2.76 -11.96
C PHE A 188 -10.55 1.49 -12.67
N PRO A 189 -11.47 0.71 -12.07
CA PRO A 189 -11.85 -0.61 -12.58
C PRO A 189 -12.64 -0.60 -13.89
N THR A 190 -13.44 0.44 -14.13
CA THR A 190 -14.23 0.60 -15.36
C THR A 190 -13.35 1.11 -16.51
N GLN A 191 -13.53 0.54 -17.70
CA GLN A 191 -12.79 0.87 -18.94
C GLN A 191 -12.96 2.31 -19.46
N ALA A 192 -13.73 3.17 -18.80
CA ALA A 192 -13.61 4.60 -19.05
C ALA A 192 -12.23 5.00 -18.55
N ALA A 193 -11.39 5.57 -19.42
CA ALA A 193 -10.06 6.04 -19.04
C ALA A 193 -10.11 6.79 -17.71
N ALA A 194 -9.11 6.58 -16.83
CA ALA A 194 -9.04 7.27 -15.55
C ALA A 194 -9.28 8.78 -15.80
N PRO A 195 -10.19 9.42 -15.05
CA PRO A 195 -10.53 10.81 -15.31
C PRO A 195 -9.27 11.67 -15.11
N PRO A 196 -9.00 12.69 -15.97
CA PRO A 196 -7.91 13.62 -15.72
C PRO A 196 -8.02 14.21 -14.30
N PRO A 197 -6.91 14.36 -13.54
CA PRO A 197 -5.51 14.12 -13.93
C PRO A 197 -4.98 12.69 -13.65
N TRP A 198 -5.87 11.74 -13.33
CA TRP A 198 -5.50 10.40 -12.85
C TRP A 198 -5.10 9.40 -13.95
N ASP A 199 -5.22 9.80 -15.22
CA ASP A 199 -4.71 9.09 -16.39
C ASP A 199 -3.17 9.04 -16.44
N GLN A 200 -2.50 9.97 -15.76
CA GLN A 200 -1.04 10.11 -15.75
C GLN A 200 -0.45 10.00 -14.34
N ILE A 201 -1.24 10.34 -13.31
CA ILE A 201 -0.84 10.33 -11.91
C ILE A 201 -1.72 9.34 -11.17
N ASN A 202 -1.18 8.16 -10.86
CA ASN A 202 -1.93 7.14 -10.15
C ASN A 202 -1.18 6.54 -8.97
N HIS A 203 -0.11 7.21 -8.52
CA HIS A 203 0.63 6.80 -7.33
C HIS A 203 0.81 7.95 -6.34
N LEU A 204 0.80 7.60 -5.06
CA LEU A 204 1.25 8.44 -3.95
C LEU A 204 2.43 7.73 -3.31
N ALA A 205 3.60 8.38 -3.34
CA ALA A 205 4.83 7.85 -2.76
C ALA A 205 4.86 8.01 -1.25
N VAL A 206 5.36 7.01 -0.53
CA VAL A 206 5.55 7.08 0.92
C VAL A 206 7.03 6.86 1.23
N PHE A 207 7.65 7.89 1.79
CA PHE A 207 8.99 7.82 2.34
C PHE A 207 8.95 7.84 3.87
N GLY A 208 10.06 7.42 4.49
CA GLY A 208 10.23 7.43 5.93
C GLY A 208 11.60 7.94 6.32
N VAL A 209 11.67 8.59 7.48
CA VAL A 209 12.91 9.04 8.11
C VAL A 209 12.76 8.95 9.62
N GLN A 210 13.82 8.50 10.29
CA GLN A 210 13.89 8.50 11.75
C GLN A 210 14.89 9.57 12.19
N LEU A 211 14.41 10.52 12.99
CA LEU A 211 15.20 11.54 13.65
C LEU A 211 15.61 11.06 15.06
N PRO A 212 16.75 11.51 15.59
CA PRO A 212 17.18 11.15 16.93
C PRO A 212 16.30 11.75 18.03
N ALA A 213 15.66 12.89 17.75
CA ALA A 213 14.79 13.63 18.66
C ALA A 213 13.79 14.47 17.85
N PRO A 214 12.65 14.88 18.43
CA PRO A 214 11.72 15.78 17.77
C PRO A 214 12.37 17.15 17.55
N GLU A 215 12.22 17.70 16.35
CA GLU A 215 12.71 19.03 16.00
C GLU A 215 11.59 20.09 16.13
N PRO A 216 11.93 21.37 16.37
CA PRO A 216 10.95 22.45 16.40
C PRO A 216 10.21 22.58 15.06
N LEU A 217 8.88 22.57 15.13
CA LEU A 217 8.01 22.71 13.96
C LEU A 217 7.69 24.18 13.70
N ARG A 218 7.61 24.55 12.43
CA ARG A 218 7.17 25.87 11.95
C ARG A 218 6.06 25.65 10.92
N PRO A 219 4.81 25.41 11.36
CA PRO A 219 3.71 25.16 10.45
C PRO A 219 3.47 26.36 9.54
N ASP A 220 3.22 26.10 8.25
CA ASP A 220 2.76 27.14 7.33
C ASP A 220 1.40 27.70 7.82
N PRO A 221 1.27 29.03 8.02
CA PRO A 221 0.08 29.62 8.63
C PRO A 221 -1.16 29.61 7.74
N VAL A 222 -1.03 29.25 6.46
CA VAL A 222 -2.13 29.21 5.48
C VAL A 222 -2.60 27.78 5.27
N GLU A 223 -1.67 26.84 5.07
CA GLU A 223 -1.98 25.47 4.70
C GLU A 223 -2.13 24.53 5.89
N ILE A 224 -1.40 24.77 6.99
CA ILE A 224 -1.33 23.86 8.14
C ILE A 224 -2.00 24.50 9.36
N ALA A 225 -3.16 23.94 9.72
CA ALA A 225 -3.88 24.36 10.92
C ALA A 225 -3.12 23.97 12.19
N GLU A 226 -2.60 22.74 12.23
CA GLU A 226 -1.88 22.17 13.37
C GLU A 226 -0.77 21.22 12.89
N ALA A 227 0.36 21.21 13.58
CA ALA A 227 1.45 20.25 13.38
C ALA A 227 1.97 19.78 14.76
N GLU A 228 2.04 18.47 14.97
CA GLU A 228 2.33 17.89 16.28
C GLU A 228 3.24 16.65 16.17
N TRP A 229 4.11 16.50 17.16
CA TRP A 229 4.75 15.22 17.46
C TRP A 229 3.81 14.38 18.31
N VAL A 230 3.34 13.26 17.78
CA VAL A 230 2.25 12.47 18.36
C VAL A 230 2.75 11.07 18.72
N SER A 231 2.36 10.55 19.89
CA SER A 231 2.71 9.20 20.30
C SER A 231 2.07 8.15 19.40
N TRP A 232 2.72 6.99 19.24
CA TRP A 232 2.20 5.91 18.38
C TRP A 232 0.77 5.46 18.72
N THR A 233 0.42 5.39 20.01
CA THR A 233 -0.94 5.05 20.46
C THR A 233 -1.96 6.08 19.95
N GLU A 234 -1.60 7.36 20.01
CA GLU A 234 -2.48 8.43 19.56
C GLU A 234 -2.53 8.54 18.03
N VAL A 235 -1.42 8.25 17.35
CA VAL A 235 -1.35 8.12 15.89
C VAL A 235 -2.30 7.01 15.41
N GLU A 236 -2.30 5.85 16.07
CA GLU A 236 -3.25 4.76 15.79
C GLU A 236 -4.69 5.18 16.03
N ARG A 237 -4.97 5.87 17.14
CA ARG A 237 -6.31 6.38 17.43
C ARG A 237 -6.80 7.40 16.38
N ARG A 238 -5.93 8.29 15.89
CA ARG A 238 -6.26 9.34 14.92
C ARG A 238 -6.33 8.84 13.47
N THR A 239 -5.52 7.84 13.10
CA THR A 239 -5.28 7.47 11.69
C THR A 239 -5.47 5.98 11.38
N GLY A 240 -5.76 5.14 12.37
CA GLY A 240 -5.81 3.68 12.24
C GLY A 240 -6.83 3.13 11.25
N THR A 241 -7.83 3.93 10.88
CA THR A 241 -8.84 3.55 9.87
C THR A 241 -8.48 4.02 8.45
N GLN A 242 -7.47 4.87 8.31
CA GLN A 242 -7.10 5.45 7.02
C GLN A 242 -6.38 4.43 6.14
N VAL A 243 -6.56 4.53 4.83
CA VAL A 243 -6.03 3.54 3.87
C VAL A 243 -4.50 3.50 3.81
N PHE A 244 -3.77 4.50 4.30
CA PHE A 244 -2.31 4.43 4.40
C PHE A 244 -1.81 3.71 5.65
N TRP A 245 -2.68 3.44 6.65
CA TRP A 245 -2.30 2.90 7.95
C TRP A 245 -1.37 1.68 7.89
N PRO A 246 -1.58 0.69 7.00
CA PRO A 246 -0.70 -0.48 6.95
C PRO A 246 0.77 -0.15 6.66
N LEU A 247 1.07 0.90 5.89
CA LEU A 247 2.46 1.33 5.64
C LEU A 247 3.09 1.92 6.89
N LEU A 248 2.32 2.74 7.61
CA LEU A 248 2.76 3.38 8.85
C LEU A 248 2.99 2.34 9.96
N ALA A 249 2.05 1.40 10.15
CA ALA A 249 2.21 0.32 11.12
C ALA A 249 3.45 -0.54 10.81
N ARG A 250 3.69 -0.85 9.53
CA ARG A 250 4.89 -1.57 9.10
C ARG A 250 6.18 -0.76 9.32
N TRP A 251 6.15 0.56 9.11
CA TRP A 251 7.30 1.43 9.35
C TRP A 251 7.68 1.44 10.83
N ARG A 252 6.70 1.55 11.73
CA ARG A 252 6.89 1.49 13.19
C ARG A 252 7.59 0.20 13.63
N ASP A 253 7.16 -0.94 13.08
CA ASP A 253 7.65 -2.26 13.49
C ASP A 253 8.95 -2.65 12.76
N ARG A 254 9.54 -1.73 11.97
CA ARG A 254 10.81 -1.99 11.29
C ARG A 254 11.94 -2.13 12.34
N PRO A 255 12.81 -3.14 12.23
CA PRO A 255 14.01 -3.17 13.05
C PRO A 255 14.83 -1.91 12.78
N VAL A 256 15.13 -1.15 13.83
CA VAL A 256 16.11 -0.06 13.78
C VAL A 256 17.43 -0.71 13.41
N ASP A 257 17.96 -0.40 12.22
CA ASP A 257 19.31 -0.82 11.84
C ASP A 257 20.27 -0.25 12.89
N ARG A 258 20.79 -1.14 13.76
CA ARG A 258 21.76 -0.83 14.82
C ARG A 258 23.15 -0.68 14.24
#